data_AF-A0A7W0F4V1-F1
#
_entry.id   AF-A0A7W0F4V1-F1
#
_cell.length_a   1.000
_cell.length_b   1.000
_cell.length_c   1.000
_cell.angle_alpha   90.00
_cell.angle_beta   90.00
_cell.angle_gamma   90.00
#
_symmetry.space_group_name_H-M   'P 1'
#
loop_
_entity.id
_entity.type
_entity.pdbx_description
1 polymer ?
#
loop_
_entity_poly.entity_id
_entity_poly.type
_entity_poly.pdbx_seq_one_letter_code
_entity_poly.pdbx_strand_id
1 'polypeptide(L)'
;MLIFPQNPAQCQMSTCLAAGLTAGGGLTTLSDLIMRIFSRYLFKEFLPVFASAFFILIGIFIVNEAMGFIASLVAKGAGITDIVRIFLTGIPSSFIFVIPVSFVLSWVVAVSRLAGDSEILALQSSGINPRIILRSVLASGIMVSLFMLYSNAVLSPKSSRAMTVLVRDILARNILRFQEGAFSEIGDYVFFAEKISSRKMKDIRIYRREKNFPATSITAETGALTIKENGAAGLTLERGQMKLRDKDDLSLLTTVDFDKYSFFITSPESGEVGQNISQLESSKLRERIDDAEKSGKRGDNLKMEYHMRPALAGGALFLAMAGALLGIKLKSPKKASSVGAAILLISAYYLSFSLCSHMAESGFLAPSIAVWIPNILCALGVLLAL
;
A
#
# COMPACT_ATOMS: atom_id res chain seq x y z
N MET A 1 -24.39 -29.04 -67.22
CA MET A 1 -25.07 -27.73 -67.00
C MET A 1 -25.13 -27.56 -65.49
N LEU A 2 -24.34 -26.77 -64.76
CA LEU A 2 -23.59 -25.51 -64.96
C LEU A 2 -22.26 -25.64 -64.17
N ILE A 3 -21.08 -25.63 -64.81
CA ILE A 3 -20.12 -24.49 -64.94
C ILE A 3 -19.79 -23.79 -63.61
N PHE A 4 -18.70 -24.21 -62.96
CA PHE A 4 -17.90 -23.39 -62.04
C PHE A 4 -16.91 -22.55 -62.86
N PRO A 5 -16.78 -21.22 -62.63
CA PRO A 5 -15.68 -20.46 -63.20
C PRO A 5 -14.43 -20.56 -62.31
N GLN A 6 -13.29 -20.73 -62.96
CA GLN A 6 -11.95 -20.56 -62.43
C GLN A 6 -11.65 -19.08 -62.17
N ASN A 7 -11.01 -18.74 -61.04
CA ASN A 7 -9.91 -17.77 -61.04
C ASN A 7 -9.02 -17.93 -59.80
N PRO A 8 -7.67 -17.85 -59.93
CA PRO A 8 -6.72 -18.20 -58.89
C PRO A 8 -6.26 -16.95 -58.13
N ALA A 9 -6.63 -16.85 -56.85
CA ALA A 9 -6.00 -15.94 -55.88
C ALA A 9 -5.26 -16.71 -54.78
N GLN A 10 -4.89 -17.97 -55.04
CA GLN A 10 -4.18 -18.85 -54.11
C GLN A 10 -2.64 -18.80 -54.25
N CYS A 11 -2.09 -17.90 -55.04
CA CYS A 11 -0.66 -17.88 -55.39
C CYS A 11 0.12 -16.68 -54.82
N GLN A 12 -0.08 -16.34 -53.54
CA GLN A 12 0.80 -15.37 -52.84
C GLN A 12 1.30 -15.83 -51.45
N MET A 13 0.82 -16.95 -50.91
CA MET A 13 1.32 -17.47 -49.62
C MET A 13 2.38 -18.57 -49.77
N SER A 14 2.39 -19.30 -50.89
CA SER A 14 3.39 -20.34 -51.17
C SER A 14 4.73 -19.77 -51.64
N THR A 15 4.73 -18.60 -52.30
CA THR A 15 5.93 -17.97 -52.87
C THR A 15 6.81 -17.25 -51.84
N CYS A 16 6.26 -16.82 -50.69
CA CYS A 16 7.10 -16.35 -49.58
C CYS A 16 7.69 -17.49 -48.74
N LEU A 17 7.04 -18.67 -48.70
CA LEU A 17 7.58 -19.82 -47.97
C LEU A 17 8.80 -20.42 -48.68
N ALA A 18 8.84 -20.42 -50.02
CA ALA A 18 9.93 -21.02 -50.78
C ALA A 18 11.24 -20.20 -50.77
N ALA A 19 11.20 -18.90 -50.44
CA ALA A 19 12.39 -18.04 -50.49
C ALA A 19 13.28 -18.09 -49.22
N GLY A 20 12.82 -18.72 -48.13
CA GLY A 20 13.56 -18.81 -46.87
C GLY A 20 14.10 -20.20 -46.51
N LEU A 21 13.85 -21.21 -47.34
CA LEU A 21 14.09 -22.62 -47.00
C LEU A 21 15.49 -23.15 -47.39
N THR A 22 16.40 -22.29 -47.84
CA THR A 22 17.77 -22.67 -48.26
C THR A 22 18.87 -22.37 -47.24
N ALA A 23 18.54 -21.90 -46.03
CA ALA A 23 19.52 -21.73 -44.95
C ALA A 23 19.14 -22.60 -43.75
N GLY A 24 20.06 -23.46 -43.29
CA GLY A 24 19.89 -24.47 -42.24
C GLY A 24 19.63 -23.94 -40.81
N GLY A 25 18.75 -22.93 -40.65
CA GLY A 25 18.31 -22.35 -39.39
C GLY A 25 16.79 -22.07 -39.31
N GLY A 26 15.97 -22.60 -40.23
CA GLY A 26 14.55 -22.20 -40.37
C GLY A 26 13.58 -22.63 -39.26
N LEU A 27 13.90 -23.68 -38.48
CA LEU A 27 13.01 -24.18 -37.42
C LEU A 27 13.03 -23.29 -36.17
N THR A 28 14.17 -22.67 -35.84
CA THR A 28 14.28 -21.73 -34.71
C THR A 28 13.54 -20.42 -35.03
N THR A 29 13.64 -19.93 -36.26
CA THR A 29 12.99 -18.67 -36.67
C THR A 29 11.47 -18.77 -36.71
N LEU A 30 10.91 -19.93 -37.10
CA LEU A 30 9.45 -20.12 -37.13
C LEU A 30 8.89 -20.29 -35.71
N SER A 31 9.60 -21.03 -34.86
CA SER A 31 9.25 -21.17 -33.44
C SER A 31 9.25 -19.81 -32.74
N ASP A 32 10.28 -19.00 -32.96
CA ASP A 32 10.40 -17.65 -32.37
C ASP A 32 9.29 -16.70 -32.85
N LEU A 33 8.89 -16.80 -34.12
CA LEU A 33 7.79 -16.01 -34.66
C LEU A 33 6.45 -16.38 -33.99
N ILE A 34 6.16 -17.69 -33.87
CA ILE A 34 4.97 -18.20 -33.19
C ILE A 34 4.97 -17.77 -31.72
N MET A 35 6.12 -17.88 -31.06
CA MET A 35 6.32 -17.43 -29.67
C MET A 35 5.95 -15.95 -29.52
N ARG A 36 6.42 -15.10 -30.44
CA ARG A 36 6.16 -13.65 -30.40
C ARG A 36 4.71 -13.30 -30.69
N ILE A 37 4.08 -14.00 -31.63
CA ILE A 37 2.66 -13.81 -31.97
C ILE A 37 1.77 -14.22 -30.79
N PHE A 38 2.01 -15.41 -30.22
CA PHE A 38 1.20 -15.91 -29.10
C PHE A 38 1.40 -15.07 -27.84
N SER A 39 2.64 -14.69 -27.49
CA SER A 39 2.86 -13.78 -26.35
C SER A 39 2.16 -12.44 -26.56
N ARG A 40 2.19 -11.87 -27.78
CA ARG A 40 1.48 -10.61 -28.07
C ARG A 40 -0.04 -10.77 -27.95
N TYR A 41 -0.59 -11.90 -28.38
CA TYR A 41 -2.00 -12.22 -28.22
C TYR A 41 -2.38 -12.35 -26.74
N LEU A 42 -1.57 -13.08 -25.97
CA LEU A 42 -1.74 -13.25 -24.53
C LEU A 42 -1.72 -11.90 -23.79
N PHE A 43 -0.82 -10.99 -24.16
CA PHE A 43 -0.80 -9.63 -23.59
C PHE A 43 -2.01 -8.79 -24.00
N LYS A 44 -2.55 -8.95 -25.22
CA LYS A 44 -3.79 -8.28 -25.63
C LYS A 44 -5.00 -8.77 -24.83
N GLU A 45 -4.98 -10.02 -24.40
CA GLU A 45 -6.04 -10.60 -23.56
C GLU A 45 -5.88 -10.17 -22.08
N PHE A 46 -4.65 -10.16 -21.58
CA PHE A 46 -4.32 -9.77 -20.21
C PHE A 46 -4.53 -8.27 -19.92
N LEU A 47 -4.04 -7.38 -20.79
CA LEU A 47 -3.97 -5.94 -20.52
C LEU A 47 -5.34 -5.26 -20.23
N PRO A 48 -6.44 -5.54 -20.97
CA PRO A 48 -7.73 -4.94 -20.66
C PRO A 48 -8.31 -5.45 -19.33
N VAL A 49 -8.07 -6.72 -18.98
CA VAL A 49 -8.48 -7.29 -17.69
C VAL A 49 -7.68 -6.64 -16.56
N PHE A 50 -6.38 -6.43 -16.76
CA PHE A 50 -5.52 -5.74 -15.80
C PHE A 50 -5.92 -4.29 -15.57
N ALA A 51 -6.12 -3.53 -16.64
CA ALA A 51 -6.54 -2.15 -16.53
C ALA A 51 -7.89 -2.02 -15.81
N SER A 52 -8.88 -2.82 -16.21
CA SER A 52 -10.20 -2.81 -15.56
C SER A 52 -10.13 -3.21 -14.08
N ALA A 53 -9.44 -4.31 -13.74
CA ALA A 53 -9.26 -4.73 -12.35
C ALA A 53 -8.51 -3.67 -11.53
N PHE A 54 -7.45 -3.06 -12.08
CA PHE A 54 -6.68 -2.02 -11.41
C PHE A 54 -7.53 -0.78 -11.11
N PHE A 55 -8.28 -0.25 -12.10
CA PHE A 55 -9.12 0.93 -11.90
C PHE A 55 -10.30 0.68 -10.95
N ILE A 56 -10.89 -0.52 -10.97
CA ILE A 56 -11.94 -0.88 -10.03
C ILE A 56 -11.38 -0.97 -8.61
N LEU A 57 -10.27 -1.68 -8.42
CA LEU A 57 -9.67 -1.89 -7.10
C LEU A 57 -9.11 -0.60 -6.52
N ILE A 58 -8.45 0.26 -7.31
CA ILE A 58 -7.97 1.56 -6.82
C ILE A 58 -9.15 2.45 -6.40
N GLY A 59 -10.26 2.43 -7.13
CA GLY A 59 -11.47 3.17 -6.76
C GLY A 59 -12.06 2.69 -5.44
N ILE A 60 -12.19 1.37 -5.26
CA ILE A 60 -12.64 0.77 -4.00
C ILE A 60 -11.71 1.17 -2.85
N PHE A 61 -10.39 1.14 -3.07
CA PHE A 61 -9.40 1.47 -2.05
C PHE A 61 -9.46 2.95 -1.65
N ILE A 62 -9.60 3.86 -2.62
CA ILE A 62 -9.75 5.29 -2.38
C ILE A 62 -11.01 5.57 -1.54
N VAL A 63 -12.15 4.95 -1.87
CA VAL A 63 -13.39 5.11 -1.10
C VAL A 63 -13.21 4.59 0.33
N ASN A 64 -12.53 3.45 0.49
CA ASN A 64 -12.25 2.89 1.81
C ASN A 64 -11.36 3.80 2.67
N GLU A 65 -10.26 4.32 2.10
CA GLU A 65 -9.45 5.33 2.80
C GLU A 65 -10.24 6.61 3.09
N ALA A 66 -11.13 7.02 2.18
CA ALA A 66 -11.96 8.20 2.35
C ALA A 66 -12.90 8.14 3.53
N MET A 67 -13.58 7.00 3.73
CA MET A 67 -14.47 6.81 4.87
C MET A 67 -13.74 6.93 6.21
N GLY A 68 -12.48 6.49 6.30
CA GLY A 68 -11.69 6.57 7.53
C GLY A 68 -11.30 8.00 7.94
N PHE A 69 -11.10 8.90 6.97
CA PHE A 69 -10.55 10.24 7.23
C PHE A 69 -11.57 11.38 7.14
N ILE A 70 -12.63 11.26 6.33
CA ILE A 70 -13.57 12.36 6.09
C ILE A 70 -14.20 12.85 7.40
N ALA A 71 -14.67 11.96 8.27
CA ALA A 71 -15.30 12.37 9.53
C ALA A 71 -14.34 13.16 10.44
N SER A 72 -13.08 12.72 10.56
CA SER A 72 -12.07 13.40 11.37
C SER A 72 -11.64 14.74 10.76
N LEU A 73 -11.50 14.80 9.43
CA LEU A 73 -11.03 16.00 8.72
C LEU A 73 -12.12 17.08 8.67
N VAL A 74 -13.37 16.70 8.45
CA VAL A 74 -14.51 17.63 8.47
C VAL A 74 -14.72 18.17 9.88
N ALA A 75 -14.65 17.32 10.92
CA ALA A 75 -14.71 17.77 12.32
C ALA A 75 -13.57 18.73 12.68
N LYS A 76 -12.41 18.59 12.02
CA LYS A 76 -11.24 19.47 12.18
C LYS A 76 -11.25 20.67 11.24
N GLY A 77 -12.31 20.90 10.44
CA GLY A 77 -12.44 22.08 9.58
C GLY A 77 -11.63 22.04 8.28
N ALA A 78 -11.22 20.87 7.80
CA ALA A 78 -10.50 20.73 6.52
C ALA A 78 -11.38 21.13 5.32
N GLY A 79 -10.81 21.90 4.39
CA GLY A 79 -11.49 22.23 3.15
C GLY A 79 -11.52 21.05 2.17
N ILE A 80 -12.44 21.10 1.18
CA ILE A 80 -12.54 20.07 0.12
C ILE A 80 -11.22 19.90 -0.63
N THR A 81 -10.48 21.00 -0.86
CA THR A 81 -9.17 20.97 -1.51
C THR A 81 -8.12 20.20 -0.70
N ASP A 82 -8.13 20.32 0.62
CA ASP A 82 -7.22 19.58 1.51
C ASP A 82 -7.55 18.08 1.48
N ILE A 83 -8.84 17.75 1.47
CA ILE A 83 -9.34 16.38 1.37
C ILE A 83 -8.89 15.72 0.05
N VAL A 84 -9.04 16.41 -1.08
CA VAL A 84 -8.57 15.90 -2.39
C VAL A 84 -7.05 15.70 -2.39
N ARG A 85 -6.28 16.63 -1.82
CA ARG A 85 -4.82 16.52 -1.76
C ARG A 85 -4.37 15.35 -0.89
N ILE A 86 -5.05 15.09 0.22
CA ILE A 86 -4.84 13.91 1.08
C ILE A 86 -5.05 12.63 0.27
N PHE A 87 -6.16 12.50 -0.46
CA PHE A 87 -6.42 11.30 -1.25
C PHE A 87 -5.42 11.08 -2.38
N LEU A 88 -5.08 12.14 -3.12
CA LEU A 88 -4.05 12.05 -4.17
C LEU A 88 -2.69 11.65 -3.57
N THR A 89 -2.41 12.06 -2.34
CA THR A 89 -1.19 11.68 -1.63
C THR A 89 -1.24 10.22 -1.16
N GLY A 90 -2.42 9.64 -0.92
CA GLY A 90 -2.63 8.24 -0.50
C GLY A 90 -2.59 7.19 -1.61
N ILE A 91 -2.75 7.58 -2.88
CA ILE A 91 -2.73 6.64 -4.03
C ILE A 91 -1.46 5.76 -4.08
N PRO A 92 -0.23 6.31 -3.88
CA PRO A 92 0.97 5.49 -3.92
C PRO A 92 1.03 4.40 -2.83
N SER A 93 0.47 4.64 -1.64
CA SER A 93 0.40 3.61 -0.60
C SER A 93 -0.54 2.46 -0.98
N SER A 94 -1.59 2.73 -1.77
CA SER A 94 -2.53 1.69 -2.23
C SER A 94 -1.88 0.73 -3.23
N PHE A 95 -0.85 1.15 -3.98
CA PHE A 95 -0.20 0.32 -5.00
C PHE A 95 0.41 -0.98 -4.45
N ILE A 96 0.79 -0.97 -3.17
CA ILE A 96 1.34 -2.14 -2.46
C ILE A 96 0.38 -3.33 -2.54
N PHE A 97 -0.93 -3.08 -2.48
CA PHE A 97 -1.98 -4.12 -2.48
C PHE A 97 -2.78 -4.18 -3.76
N VAL A 98 -3.01 -3.04 -4.42
CA VAL A 98 -3.86 -2.99 -5.63
C VAL A 98 -3.20 -3.67 -6.81
N ILE A 99 -1.90 -3.44 -7.05
CA ILE A 99 -1.20 -3.97 -8.22
C ILE A 99 -1.04 -5.50 -8.16
N PRO A 100 -0.60 -6.15 -7.05
CA PRO A 100 -0.49 -7.61 -7.02
C PRO A 100 -1.85 -8.29 -7.23
N VAL A 101 -2.90 -7.75 -6.62
CA VAL A 101 -4.25 -8.31 -6.69
C VAL A 101 -4.81 -8.21 -8.11
N SER A 102 -4.72 -7.04 -8.74
CA SER A 102 -5.17 -6.87 -10.13
C SER A 102 -4.34 -7.70 -11.10
N PHE A 103 -3.03 -7.81 -10.88
CA PHE A 103 -2.11 -8.58 -11.71
C PHE A 103 -2.44 -10.08 -11.72
N VAL A 104 -2.61 -10.67 -10.55
CA VAL A 104 -2.95 -12.10 -10.39
C VAL A 104 -4.33 -12.38 -10.96
N LEU A 105 -5.32 -11.56 -10.61
CA LEU A 105 -6.69 -11.71 -11.12
C LEU A 105 -6.71 -11.73 -12.65
N SER A 106 -5.93 -10.86 -13.28
CA SER A 106 -5.90 -10.72 -14.73
C SER A 106 -5.26 -11.92 -15.41
N TRP A 107 -4.18 -12.45 -14.86
CA TRP A 107 -3.57 -13.67 -15.38
C TRP A 107 -4.47 -14.90 -15.22
N VAL A 108 -5.15 -15.04 -14.07
CA VAL A 108 -6.10 -16.14 -13.85
C VAL A 108 -7.23 -16.08 -14.87
N VAL A 109 -7.86 -14.91 -15.04
CA VAL A 109 -9.00 -14.72 -15.95
C VAL A 109 -8.58 -14.89 -17.42
N ALA A 110 -7.47 -14.28 -17.84
CA ALA A 110 -6.99 -14.39 -19.22
C ALA A 110 -6.66 -15.85 -19.58
N VAL A 111 -5.95 -16.56 -18.70
CA VAL A 111 -5.57 -17.96 -18.96
C VAL A 111 -6.76 -18.91 -18.83
N SER A 112 -7.69 -18.68 -17.90
CA SER A 112 -8.88 -19.54 -17.80
C SER A 112 -9.78 -19.41 -19.02
N ARG A 113 -9.89 -18.21 -19.61
CA ARG A 113 -10.65 -17.99 -20.83
C ARG A 113 -10.04 -18.78 -21.98
N LEU A 114 -8.72 -18.66 -22.18
CA LEU A 114 -7.99 -19.45 -23.19
C LEU A 114 -8.15 -20.97 -22.98
N ALA A 115 -8.15 -21.41 -21.72
CA ALA A 115 -8.38 -22.80 -21.38
C ALA A 115 -9.82 -23.26 -21.67
N GLY A 116 -10.81 -22.40 -21.38
CA GLY A 116 -12.23 -22.66 -21.60
C GLY A 116 -12.64 -22.63 -23.08
N ASP A 117 -12.03 -21.74 -23.86
CA ASP A 117 -12.21 -21.63 -25.31
C ASP A 117 -11.40 -22.72 -26.08
N SER A 118 -10.79 -23.66 -25.36
CA SER A 118 -9.98 -24.76 -25.90
C SER A 118 -8.75 -24.32 -26.72
N GLU A 119 -8.32 -23.06 -26.62
CA GLU A 119 -7.13 -22.54 -27.31
C GLU A 119 -5.85 -23.18 -26.78
N ILE A 120 -5.77 -23.44 -25.47
CA ILE A 120 -4.63 -24.15 -24.87
C ILE A 120 -4.57 -25.60 -25.37
N LEU A 121 -5.72 -26.26 -25.55
CA LEU A 121 -5.77 -27.61 -26.11
C LEU A 121 -5.35 -27.62 -27.59
N ALA A 122 -5.78 -26.62 -28.38
CA ALA A 122 -5.37 -26.47 -29.77
C ALA A 122 -3.84 -26.26 -29.91
N LEU A 123 -3.24 -25.47 -29.02
CA LEU A 123 -1.78 -25.31 -28.94
C LEU A 123 -1.06 -26.63 -28.65
N GLN A 124 -1.57 -27.39 -27.67
CA GLN A 124 -1.00 -28.69 -27.31
C GLN A 124 -1.09 -29.69 -28.48
N SER A 125 -2.22 -29.71 -29.18
CA SER A 125 -2.40 -30.54 -30.40
C SER A 125 -1.46 -30.16 -31.53
N SER A 126 -0.97 -28.92 -31.55
CA SER A 126 0.03 -28.43 -32.52
C SER A 126 1.47 -28.70 -32.06
N GLY A 127 1.67 -29.46 -30.98
CA GLY A 127 2.99 -29.78 -30.42
C GLY A 127 3.62 -28.65 -29.61
N ILE A 128 2.89 -27.56 -29.34
CA ILE A 128 3.41 -26.41 -28.59
C ILE A 128 3.17 -26.64 -27.09
N ASN A 129 4.26 -26.62 -26.32
CA ASN A 129 4.19 -26.81 -24.87
C ASN A 129 3.56 -25.57 -24.18
N PRO A 130 2.56 -25.74 -23.29
CA PRO A 130 1.91 -24.63 -22.56
C PRO A 130 2.85 -23.82 -21.65
N ARG A 131 4.10 -24.26 -21.44
CA ARG A 131 5.17 -23.48 -20.79
C ARG A 131 5.40 -22.09 -21.41
N ILE A 132 4.98 -21.87 -22.65
CA ILE A 132 4.95 -20.53 -23.29
C ILE A 132 4.13 -19.50 -22.51
N ILE A 133 3.00 -19.91 -21.91
CA ILE A 133 2.15 -19.06 -21.08
C ILE A 133 2.95 -18.64 -19.85
N LEU A 134 3.60 -19.60 -19.18
CA LEU A 134 4.37 -19.33 -17.97
C LEU A 134 5.57 -18.40 -18.22
N ARG A 135 6.25 -18.51 -19.37
CA ARG A 135 7.32 -17.57 -19.76
C ARG A 135 6.80 -16.15 -19.91
N SER A 136 5.60 -15.97 -20.47
CA SER A 136 4.98 -14.65 -20.64
C SER A 136 4.54 -14.06 -19.31
N VAL A 137 3.97 -14.90 -18.42
CA VAL A 137 3.64 -14.52 -17.04
C VAL A 137 4.91 -14.12 -16.29
N LEU A 138 5.98 -14.90 -16.37
CA LEU A 138 7.27 -14.62 -15.75
C LEU A 138 7.86 -13.28 -16.24
N ALA A 139 7.86 -13.04 -17.55
CA ALA A 139 8.36 -11.78 -18.13
C ALA A 139 7.56 -10.57 -17.61
N SER A 140 6.23 -10.64 -17.61
CA SER A 140 5.39 -9.58 -17.06
C SER A 140 5.54 -9.43 -15.54
N GLY A 141 5.70 -10.53 -14.82
CA GLY A 141 5.84 -10.53 -13.36
C GLY A 141 7.17 -9.95 -12.90
N ILE A 142 8.27 -10.18 -13.65
CA ILE A 142 9.55 -9.51 -13.37
C ILE A 142 9.38 -7.99 -13.54
N MET A 143 8.71 -7.55 -14.62
CA MET A 143 8.46 -6.13 -14.86
C MET A 143 7.61 -5.49 -13.74
N VAL A 144 6.53 -6.16 -13.33
CA VAL A 144 5.67 -5.69 -12.23
C VAL A 144 6.42 -5.71 -10.89
N SER A 145 7.22 -6.74 -10.63
CA SER A 145 8.02 -6.85 -9.40
C SER A 145 9.06 -5.74 -9.30
N LEU A 146 9.76 -5.42 -10.39
CA LEU A 146 10.69 -4.28 -10.45
C LEU A 146 9.99 -2.95 -10.21
N PHE A 147 8.81 -2.76 -10.81
CA PHE A 147 8.00 -1.57 -10.57
C PHE A 147 7.53 -1.47 -9.11
N MET A 148 7.15 -2.58 -8.50
CA MET A 148 6.79 -2.63 -7.08
C MET A 148 7.97 -2.34 -6.16
N LEU A 149 9.15 -2.90 -6.45
CA LEU A 149 10.36 -2.60 -5.69
C LEU A 149 10.64 -1.10 -5.70
N TYR A 150 10.56 -0.48 -6.87
CA TYR A 150 10.70 0.97 -7.00
C TYR A 150 9.61 1.75 -6.23
N SER A 151 8.35 1.35 -6.38
CA SER A 151 7.21 1.98 -5.71
C SER A 151 7.31 1.87 -4.19
N ASN A 152 7.71 0.71 -3.67
CA ASN A 152 7.86 0.44 -2.25
C ASN A 152 9.09 1.12 -1.66
N ALA A 153 10.18 1.22 -2.41
CA ALA A 153 11.42 1.82 -1.93
C ALA A 153 11.35 3.35 -1.87
N VAL A 154 10.70 3.99 -2.85
CA VAL A 154 10.75 5.44 -3.05
C VAL A 154 9.38 6.10 -2.91
N LEU A 155 8.35 5.54 -3.55
CA LEU A 155 7.06 6.21 -3.72
C LEU A 155 6.22 6.15 -2.42
N SER A 156 6.17 4.99 -1.77
CA SER A 156 5.46 4.78 -0.51
C SER A 156 6.01 5.65 0.64
N PRO A 157 7.32 5.68 0.94
CA PRO A 157 7.86 6.53 2.00
C PRO A 157 7.66 8.02 1.75
N LYS A 158 7.77 8.47 0.49
CA LYS A 158 7.51 9.87 0.11
C LYS A 158 6.05 10.25 0.33
N SER A 159 5.12 9.38 -0.05
CA SER A 159 3.68 9.55 0.16
C SER A 159 3.34 9.61 1.65
N SER A 160 3.83 8.68 2.46
CA SER A 160 3.55 8.65 3.91
C SER A 160 4.13 9.85 4.65
N ARG A 161 5.30 10.36 4.23
CA ARG A 161 5.88 11.61 4.76
C ARG A 161 5.03 12.82 4.37
N ALA A 162 4.67 12.93 3.09
CA ALA A 162 3.83 14.01 2.59
C ALA A 162 2.46 14.04 3.29
N MET A 163 1.85 12.88 3.52
CA MET A 163 0.59 12.74 4.27
C MET A 163 0.73 13.28 5.70
N THR A 164 1.80 12.92 6.41
CA THR A 164 2.02 13.37 7.79
C THR A 164 2.23 14.89 7.86
N VAL A 165 2.98 15.46 6.92
CA VAL A 165 3.18 16.92 6.82
C VAL A 165 1.86 17.62 6.53
N LEU A 166 1.05 17.12 5.58
CA LEU A 166 -0.26 17.70 5.25
C LEU A 166 -1.22 17.65 6.44
N VAL A 167 -1.31 16.52 7.14
CA VAL A 167 -2.16 16.39 8.34
C VAL A 167 -1.71 17.37 9.43
N ARG A 168 -0.40 17.49 9.68
CA ARG A 168 0.15 18.43 10.66
C ARG A 168 -0.15 19.88 10.28
N ASP A 169 -0.01 20.23 9.01
CA ASP A 169 -0.29 21.57 8.49
C ASP A 169 -1.79 21.92 8.60
N ILE A 170 -2.68 20.98 8.29
CA ILE A 170 -4.13 21.14 8.49
C ILE A 170 -4.47 21.31 9.98
N LEU A 171 -3.85 20.53 10.87
CA LEU A 171 -4.03 20.68 12.31
C LEU A 171 -3.52 22.04 12.80
N ALA A 172 -2.33 22.48 12.37
CA ALA A 172 -1.75 23.76 12.74
C ALA A 172 -2.60 24.95 12.26
N ARG A 173 -3.13 24.88 11.04
CA ARG A 173 -4.06 25.89 10.51
C ARG A 173 -5.41 25.89 11.24
N ASN A 174 -5.90 24.73 11.68
CA ASN A 174 -7.21 24.65 12.35
C ASN A 174 -7.16 24.83 13.87
N ILE A 175 -5.98 24.73 14.51
CA ILE A 175 -5.77 25.25 15.88
C ILE A 175 -6.04 26.77 15.93
N LEU A 176 -5.88 27.50 14.82
CA LEU A 176 -6.27 28.91 14.71
C LEU A 176 -7.80 29.11 14.57
N ARG A 177 -8.58 28.02 14.51
CA ARG A 177 -10.05 27.99 14.39
C ARG A 177 -10.75 27.45 15.64
N PHE A 178 -10.10 27.46 16.79
CA PHE A 178 -10.81 27.32 18.06
C PHE A 178 -12.03 28.27 18.05
N GLN A 179 -13.23 27.73 18.31
CA GLN A 179 -14.44 28.54 18.39
C GLN A 179 -14.44 29.24 19.75
N GLU A 180 -14.65 30.56 19.75
CA GLU A 180 -14.73 31.36 20.98
C GLU A 180 -15.82 30.80 21.90
N GLY A 181 -15.47 30.52 23.16
CA GLY A 181 -16.42 30.00 24.15
C GLY A 181 -16.84 28.54 23.95
N ALA A 182 -16.18 27.78 23.07
CA ALA A 182 -16.46 26.35 22.86
C ALA A 182 -15.33 25.45 23.39
N PHE A 183 -15.71 24.28 23.92
CA PHE A 183 -14.76 23.23 24.28
C PHE A 183 -14.28 22.52 23.01
N SER A 184 -12.96 22.47 22.79
CA SER A 184 -12.32 21.83 21.65
C SER A 184 -11.46 20.65 22.11
N GLU A 185 -11.73 19.46 21.58
CA GLU A 185 -11.04 18.23 21.98
C GLU A 185 -9.88 17.90 21.01
N ILE A 186 -8.66 17.76 21.54
CA ILE A 186 -7.48 17.36 20.77
C ILE A 186 -6.74 16.25 21.54
N GLY A 187 -6.85 15.01 21.06
CA GLY A 187 -6.26 13.84 21.72
C GLY A 187 -6.88 13.60 23.11
N ASP A 188 -6.03 13.45 24.13
CA ASP A 188 -6.45 13.33 25.53
C ASP A 188 -6.70 14.69 26.22
N TYR A 189 -6.64 15.81 25.49
CA TYR A 189 -6.77 17.14 26.07
C TYR A 189 -8.02 17.86 25.57
N VAL A 190 -8.74 18.50 26.50
CA VAL A 190 -9.88 19.39 26.21
C VAL A 190 -9.42 20.82 26.44
N PHE A 191 -9.52 21.64 25.41
CA PHE A 191 -9.15 23.06 25.40
C PHE A 191 -10.40 23.93 25.48
N PHE A 192 -10.34 24.97 26.29
CA PHE A 192 -11.34 26.01 26.36
C PHE A 192 -10.64 27.37 26.38
N ALA A 193 -11.09 28.30 25.54
CA ALA A 193 -10.61 29.67 25.53
C ALA A 193 -11.81 30.62 25.37
N GLU A 194 -11.87 31.65 26.22
CA GLU A 194 -13.01 32.56 26.27
C GLU A 194 -13.00 33.59 25.14
N LYS A 195 -11.82 34.10 24.77
CA LYS A 195 -11.64 35.04 23.65
C LYS A 195 -10.41 34.71 22.83
N ILE A 196 -10.54 34.74 21.51
CA ILE A 196 -9.48 34.32 20.58
C ILE A 196 -9.26 35.41 19.54
N SER A 197 -8.17 36.15 19.69
CA SER A 197 -7.78 37.20 18.76
C SER A 197 -6.57 36.73 17.94
N SER A 198 -6.85 36.09 16.80
CA SER A 198 -5.93 35.57 15.76
C SER A 198 -4.76 34.68 16.22
N ARG A 199 -3.85 35.17 17.08
CA ARG A 199 -2.71 34.43 17.65
C ARG A 199 -2.61 34.53 19.18
N LYS A 200 -3.45 35.34 19.83
CA LYS A 200 -3.52 35.48 21.29
C LYS A 200 -4.87 34.99 21.77
N MET A 201 -4.84 34.12 22.77
CA MET A 201 -6.01 33.59 23.47
C MET A 201 -6.00 34.16 24.89
N LYS A 202 -7.18 34.47 25.43
CA LYS A 202 -7.36 34.87 26.82
C LYS A 202 -8.19 33.83 27.57
N ASP A 203 -7.87 33.66 28.85
CA ASP A 203 -8.55 32.77 29.78
C ASP A 203 -8.64 31.33 29.26
N ILE A 204 -7.48 30.70 29.19
CA ILE A 204 -7.30 29.37 28.63
C ILE A 204 -7.38 28.34 29.74
N ARG A 205 -8.20 27.30 29.53
CA ARG A 205 -8.30 26.14 30.41
C ARG A 205 -8.04 24.88 29.59
N ILE A 206 -7.11 24.07 30.06
CA ILE A 206 -6.74 22.79 29.44
C ILE A 206 -6.99 21.70 30.45
N TYR A 207 -7.75 20.67 30.08
CA TYR A 207 -8.04 19.52 30.90
C TYR A 207 -7.48 18.26 30.24
N ARG A 208 -6.75 17.42 30.98
CA ARG A 208 -6.36 16.09 30.50
C ARG A 208 -7.45 15.08 30.87
N ARG A 209 -8.05 14.43 29.87
CA ARG A 209 -9.05 13.37 30.02
C ARG A 209 -8.36 12.07 30.46
N GLU A 210 -8.70 11.58 31.65
CA GLU A 210 -8.40 10.22 32.10
C GLU A 210 -9.73 9.50 32.43
N LYS A 211 -9.73 8.15 32.43
CA LYS A 211 -10.94 7.29 32.46
C LYS A 211 -11.94 7.57 33.60
N ASN A 212 -11.50 8.13 34.73
CA ASN A 212 -12.36 8.38 35.89
C ASN A 212 -12.58 9.87 36.19
N PHE A 213 -11.56 10.73 36.10
CA PHE A 213 -11.63 12.19 36.33
C PHE A 213 -10.42 12.89 35.68
N PRO A 214 -10.45 14.22 35.41
CA PRO A 214 -9.28 14.91 34.88
C PRO A 214 -8.16 15.00 35.94
N ALA A 215 -7.05 14.29 35.73
CA ALA A 215 -5.91 14.26 36.64
C ALA A 215 -5.03 15.52 36.58
N THR A 216 -5.17 16.34 35.53
CA THR A 216 -4.41 17.58 35.37
C THR A 216 -5.28 18.64 34.73
N SER A 217 -5.35 19.81 35.38
CA SER A 217 -5.97 21.02 34.82
C SER A 217 -4.95 22.15 34.79
N ILE A 218 -4.86 22.84 33.66
CA ILE A 218 -3.97 23.97 33.44
C ILE A 218 -4.85 25.18 33.14
N THR A 219 -4.70 26.25 33.91
CA THR A 219 -5.41 27.52 33.69
C THR A 219 -4.38 28.61 33.47
N ALA A 220 -4.56 29.45 32.44
CA ALA A 220 -3.66 30.56 32.15
C ALA A 220 -4.43 31.80 31.67
N GLU A 221 -3.94 32.99 32.04
CA GLU A 221 -4.56 34.26 31.67
C GLU A 221 -4.40 34.55 30.17
N THR A 222 -3.22 34.26 29.63
CA THR A 222 -2.92 34.51 28.22
C THR A 222 -2.18 33.34 27.60
N GLY A 223 -2.42 33.11 26.31
CA GLY A 223 -1.65 32.13 25.54
C GLY A 223 -1.43 32.60 24.11
N ALA A 224 -0.22 32.39 23.63
CA ALA A 224 0.18 32.69 22.26
C ALA A 224 0.44 31.39 21.50
N LEU A 225 -0.08 31.28 20.28
CA LEU A 225 0.24 30.16 19.42
C LEU A 225 1.65 30.34 18.83
N THR A 226 2.54 29.40 19.13
CA THR A 226 3.91 29.37 18.63
C THR A 226 4.08 28.16 17.73
N ILE A 227 4.30 28.41 16.43
CA ILE A 227 4.67 27.37 15.47
C ILE A 227 6.20 27.36 15.40
N LYS A 228 6.85 26.29 15.87
CA LYS A 228 8.30 26.12 15.70
C LYS A 228 8.62 25.74 14.26
N GLU A 229 9.83 26.07 13.79
CA GLU A 229 10.33 25.75 12.44
C GLU A 229 10.22 24.25 12.09
N ASN A 230 10.20 23.37 13.09
CA ASN A 230 10.01 21.93 12.94
C ASN A 230 8.55 21.49 12.67
N GLY A 231 7.62 22.44 12.45
CA GLY A 231 6.20 22.18 12.21
C GLY A 231 5.42 21.75 13.47
N ALA A 232 6.03 21.85 14.66
CA ALA A 232 5.35 21.60 15.92
C ALA A 232 4.55 22.85 16.33
N ALA A 233 3.23 22.70 16.41
CA ALA A 233 2.34 23.72 16.98
C ALA A 233 2.32 23.58 18.51
N GLY A 234 2.82 24.61 19.19
CA GLY A 234 2.76 24.74 20.64
C GLY A 234 1.95 25.97 21.04
N LEU A 235 1.41 25.93 22.24
CA LEU A 235 0.75 27.04 22.90
C LEU A 235 1.67 27.50 24.04
N THR A 236 2.17 28.72 23.94
CA THR A 236 2.95 29.35 25.02
C THR A 236 1.96 30.06 25.93
N LEU A 237 1.72 29.49 27.10
CA LEU A 237 0.88 30.04 28.16
C LEU A 237 1.73 30.98 29.02
N GLU A 238 1.16 32.12 29.39
CA GLU A 238 1.76 33.08 30.31
C GLU A 238 0.83 33.32 31.50
N ARG A 239 1.42 33.38 32.70
CA ARG A 239 0.74 33.58 33.99
C ARG A 239 -0.39 32.58 34.19
N GLY A 240 -0.03 31.38 34.63
CA GLY A 240 -1.00 30.32 34.87
C GLY A 240 -0.65 29.43 36.05
N GLN A 241 -1.59 28.56 36.37
CA GLN A 241 -1.50 27.58 37.43
C GLN A 241 -1.82 26.20 36.85
N MET A 242 -1.01 25.20 37.21
CA MET A 242 -1.23 23.81 36.89
C MET A 242 -1.63 23.08 38.17
N LYS A 243 -2.83 22.49 38.18
CA LYS A 243 -3.29 21.62 39.27
C LYS A 243 -3.09 20.18 38.84
N LEU A 244 -2.14 19.50 39.48
CA LEU A 244 -1.92 18.07 39.35
C LEU A 244 -2.60 17.37 40.52
N ARG A 245 -3.41 16.36 40.21
CA ARG A 245 -4.05 15.51 41.20
C ARG A 245 -3.37 14.15 41.20
N ASP A 246 -3.03 13.66 42.39
CA ASP A 246 -2.42 12.35 42.53
C ASP A 246 -3.41 11.23 42.11
N LYS A 247 -2.88 10.12 41.58
CA LYS A 247 -3.68 8.99 41.11
C LYS A 247 -4.16 8.10 42.25
N ASP A 248 -3.41 8.07 43.36
CA ASP A 248 -3.67 7.18 44.48
C ASP A 248 -4.44 7.87 45.62
N ASP A 249 -4.28 9.19 45.79
CA ASP A 249 -5.03 9.98 46.77
C ASP A 249 -5.74 11.18 46.11
N LEU A 250 -7.07 11.07 46.02
CA LEU A 250 -7.95 12.09 45.44
C LEU A 250 -7.94 13.41 46.22
N SER A 251 -7.38 13.47 47.44
CA SER A 251 -7.31 14.69 48.24
C SER A 251 -6.04 15.52 48.01
N LEU A 252 -4.99 14.93 47.44
CA LEU A 252 -3.72 15.61 47.18
C LEU A 252 -3.77 16.37 45.86
N LEU A 253 -3.86 17.71 45.97
CA LEU A 253 -3.80 18.65 44.85
C LEU A 253 -2.49 19.42 44.91
N THR A 254 -1.57 19.10 44.00
CA THR A 254 -0.36 19.88 43.80
C THR A 254 -0.68 21.02 42.85
N THR A 255 -0.58 22.27 43.33
CA THR A 255 -0.72 23.46 42.49
C THR A 255 0.66 24.01 42.18
N VAL A 256 0.97 24.17 40.90
CA VAL A 256 2.23 24.72 40.40
C VAL A 256 1.92 26.00 39.65
N ASP A 257 2.36 27.12 40.19
CA ASP A 257 2.28 28.41 39.51
C ASP A 257 3.43 28.55 38.51
N PHE A 258 3.15 29.07 37.33
CA PHE A 258 4.13 29.30 36.27
C PHE A 258 3.96 30.67 35.63
N ASP A 259 5.07 31.37 35.42
CA ASP A 259 5.08 32.61 34.65
C ASP A 259 4.98 32.36 33.15
N LYS A 260 5.66 31.31 32.67
CA LYS A 260 5.68 30.93 31.26
C LYS A 260 5.76 29.41 31.12
N TYR A 261 4.80 28.83 30.40
CA TYR A 261 4.72 27.40 30.16
C TYR A 261 4.43 27.12 28.69
N SER A 262 5.28 26.35 28.02
CA SER A 262 5.07 25.97 26.62
C SER A 262 4.43 24.59 26.55
N PHE A 263 3.12 24.56 26.30
CA PHE A 263 2.37 23.33 26.09
C PHE A 263 2.44 22.96 24.60
N PHE A 264 3.02 21.80 24.27
CA PHE A 264 3.07 21.33 22.90
C PHE A 264 1.90 20.37 22.62
N ILE A 265 0.93 20.81 21.80
CA ILE A 265 -0.23 20.01 21.40
C ILE A 265 0.22 18.85 20.51
N THR A 266 1.15 19.15 19.60
CA THR A 266 1.96 18.13 18.94
C THR A 266 3.25 18.04 19.70
N SER A 267 3.48 16.94 20.43
CA SER A 267 4.79 16.69 21.03
C SER A 267 5.84 16.92 19.93
N PRO A 268 6.86 17.78 20.14
CA PRO A 268 8.04 17.70 19.31
C PRO A 268 8.55 16.30 19.59
N GLU A 269 8.27 15.35 18.71
CA GLU A 269 9.12 14.19 18.58
C GLU A 269 10.49 14.76 18.27
N SER A 270 11.24 14.97 19.36
CA SER A 270 12.66 15.20 19.40
C SER A 270 13.28 14.26 18.39
N GLY A 271 13.96 14.86 17.41
CA GLY A 271 14.79 14.23 16.39
C GLY A 271 14.47 12.78 16.07
N GLU A 272 13.82 12.53 14.94
CA GLU A 272 13.89 11.27 14.20
C GLU A 272 13.27 10.01 14.87
N VAL A 273 13.06 9.96 16.19
CA VAL A 273 12.74 8.71 16.92
C VAL A 273 11.25 8.30 16.84
N GLY A 274 10.36 9.14 16.33
CA GLY A 274 8.92 8.80 16.22
C GLY A 274 8.34 8.75 14.81
N GLN A 275 9.17 8.72 13.77
CA GLN A 275 8.65 8.38 12.44
C GLN A 275 8.11 6.95 12.47
N ASN A 276 6.80 6.80 12.21
CA ASN A 276 6.16 5.51 11.99
C ASN A 276 7.04 4.69 11.03
N ILE A 277 7.31 3.42 11.36
CA ILE A 277 8.30 2.58 10.65
C ILE A 277 8.01 2.52 9.13
N SER A 278 6.73 2.58 8.75
CA SER A 278 6.22 2.67 7.38
C SER A 278 6.66 3.94 6.60
N GLN A 279 7.06 5.02 7.28
CA GLN A 279 7.45 6.31 6.69
C GLN A 279 8.94 6.42 6.36
N LEU A 280 9.74 5.42 6.75
CA LEU A 280 11.17 5.39 6.51
C LEU A 280 11.46 4.90 5.09
N GLU A 281 12.36 5.59 4.42
CA GLU A 281 12.90 5.17 3.14
C GLU A 281 13.82 3.96 3.36
N SER A 282 13.88 3.04 2.40
CA SER A 282 14.60 1.77 2.58
C SER A 282 16.09 1.96 2.92
N SER A 283 16.71 3.04 2.46
CA SER A 283 18.09 3.42 2.79
C SER A 283 18.25 3.82 4.26
N LYS A 284 17.40 4.73 4.74
CA LYS A 284 17.37 5.16 6.16
C LYS A 284 16.94 4.04 7.11
N LEU A 285 16.13 3.11 6.63
CA LEU A 285 15.70 1.93 7.40
C LEU A 285 16.88 1.02 7.71
N ARG A 286 17.80 0.82 6.75
CA ARG A 286 19.01 0.01 6.95
C ARG A 286 19.99 0.65 7.94
N GLU A 287 20.16 1.96 7.86
CA GLU A 287 20.98 2.74 8.82
C GLU A 287 20.44 2.59 10.26
N ARG A 288 19.11 2.71 10.44
CA ARG A 288 18.49 2.50 11.76
C ARG A 288 18.57 1.08 12.28
N ILE A 289 18.56 0.07 11.41
CA ILE A 289 18.77 -1.32 11.84
C ILE A 289 20.18 -1.46 12.41
N ASP A 290 21.19 -0.92 11.72
CA ASP A 290 22.60 -0.96 12.16
C ASP A 290 22.79 -0.21 13.49
N ASP A 291 22.17 0.95 13.65
CA ASP A 291 22.22 1.72 14.90
C ASP A 291 21.49 1.02 16.06
N ALA A 292 20.34 0.37 15.78
CA ALA A 292 19.60 -0.39 16.78
C ALA A 292 20.38 -1.62 17.25
N GLU A 293 21.06 -2.32 16.33
CA GLU A 293 21.94 -3.45 16.64
C GLU A 293 23.15 -3.04 17.47
N LYS A 294 23.83 -1.93 17.10
CA LYS A 294 24.93 -1.36 17.88
C LYS A 294 24.51 -0.94 19.29
N SER A 295 23.26 -0.51 19.44
CA SER A 295 22.68 -0.10 20.72
C SER A 295 22.13 -1.25 21.57
N GLY A 296 22.24 -2.50 21.09
CA GLY A 296 21.71 -3.69 21.79
C GLY A 296 20.19 -3.75 21.90
N LYS A 297 19.45 -2.93 21.13
CA LYS A 297 17.98 -2.91 21.12
C LYS A 297 17.45 -3.90 20.07
N ARG A 298 16.38 -4.65 20.39
CA ARG A 298 15.68 -5.50 19.42
C ARG A 298 15.06 -4.63 18.32
N GLY A 299 15.66 -4.67 17.13
CA GLY A 299 15.20 -3.98 15.92
C GLY A 299 14.22 -4.81 15.08
N ASP A 300 13.49 -5.75 15.67
CA ASP A 300 12.75 -6.77 14.93
C ASP A 300 11.67 -6.17 14.01
N ASN A 301 11.00 -5.10 14.43
CA ASN A 301 10.03 -4.37 13.61
C ASN A 301 10.66 -3.64 12.42
N LEU A 302 11.88 -3.11 12.59
CA LEU A 302 12.63 -2.44 11.51
C LEU A 302 13.10 -3.46 10.47
N LYS A 303 13.62 -4.62 10.94
CA LYS A 303 14.00 -5.74 10.08
C LYS A 303 12.81 -6.31 9.32
N MET A 304 11.66 -6.42 9.98
CA MET A 304 10.43 -6.88 9.36
C MET A 304 10.06 -5.99 8.17
N GLU A 305 9.91 -4.68 8.38
CA GLU A 305 9.58 -3.72 7.32
C GLU A 305 10.59 -3.76 6.15
N TYR A 306 11.88 -3.89 6.46
CA TYR A 306 12.94 -3.95 5.45
C TYR A 306 12.79 -5.18 4.53
N HIS A 307 12.53 -6.35 5.10
CA HIS A 307 12.32 -7.58 4.34
C HIS A 307 10.92 -7.65 3.71
N MET A 308 9.94 -6.95 4.27
CA MET A 308 8.55 -6.93 3.80
C MET A 308 8.41 -6.37 2.39
N ARG A 309 9.07 -5.23 2.13
CA ARG A 309 8.99 -4.52 0.84
C ARG A 309 9.41 -5.37 -0.36
N PRO A 310 10.59 -6.04 -0.35
CA PRO A 310 10.99 -6.91 -1.44
C PRO A 310 10.19 -8.21 -1.49
N ALA A 311 9.75 -8.75 -0.34
CA ALA A 311 8.93 -9.95 -0.33
C ALA A 311 7.56 -9.72 -0.96
N LEU A 312 6.90 -8.58 -0.70
CA LEU A 312 5.63 -8.24 -1.35
C LEU A 312 5.79 -8.09 -2.87
N ALA A 313 6.89 -7.46 -3.31
CA ALA A 313 7.20 -7.32 -4.72
C ALA A 313 7.50 -8.68 -5.40
N GLY A 314 8.23 -9.58 -4.73
CA GLY A 314 8.50 -10.93 -5.20
C GLY A 314 7.24 -11.82 -5.18
N GLY A 315 6.35 -11.61 -4.21
CA GLY A 315 5.11 -12.35 -4.07
C GLY A 315 4.18 -12.18 -5.26
N ALA A 316 4.09 -10.97 -5.82
CA ALA A 316 3.28 -10.71 -7.02
C ALA A 316 3.69 -11.60 -8.21
N LEU A 317 4.99 -11.88 -8.38
CA LEU A 317 5.51 -12.76 -9.43
C LEU A 317 5.06 -14.21 -9.21
N PHE A 318 5.38 -14.79 -8.04
CA PHE A 318 5.07 -16.19 -7.76
C PHE A 318 3.57 -16.46 -7.70
N LEU A 319 2.81 -15.52 -7.14
CA LEU A 319 1.36 -15.61 -7.04
C LEU A 319 0.71 -15.54 -8.43
N ALA A 320 1.24 -14.73 -9.36
CA ALA A 320 0.74 -14.68 -10.73
C ALA A 320 1.05 -15.96 -11.50
N MET A 321 2.22 -16.55 -11.29
CA MET A 321 2.56 -17.87 -11.85
C MET A 321 1.62 -18.96 -11.33
N ALA A 322 1.37 -18.99 -10.01
CA ALA A 322 0.40 -19.90 -9.41
C ALA A 322 -1.02 -19.67 -9.97
N GLY A 323 -1.41 -18.40 -10.13
CA GLY A 323 -2.69 -18.00 -10.71
C GLY A 323 -2.85 -18.44 -12.17
N ALA A 324 -1.81 -18.29 -12.99
CA ALA A 324 -1.84 -18.76 -14.37
C ALA A 324 -2.00 -20.29 -14.44
N LEU A 325 -1.26 -21.05 -13.62
CA LEU A 325 -1.39 -22.51 -13.55
C LEU A 325 -2.80 -22.94 -13.09
N LEU A 326 -3.36 -22.23 -12.12
CA LEU A 326 -4.73 -22.45 -11.67
C LEU A 326 -5.74 -22.15 -12.80
N GLY A 327 -5.52 -21.09 -13.57
CA GLY A 327 -6.31 -20.73 -14.76
C GLY A 327 -6.33 -21.86 -15.80
N ILE A 328 -5.19 -22.48 -16.08
CA ILE A 328 -5.10 -23.64 -17.00
C ILE A 328 -5.94 -24.81 -16.48
N LYS A 329 -5.89 -25.09 -15.17
CA LYS A 329 -6.61 -26.22 -14.55
C LYS A 329 -8.12 -26.01 -14.47
N LEU A 330 -8.58 -24.77 -14.25
CA LEU A 330 -10.00 -24.43 -14.13
C LEU A 330 -10.82 -24.73 -15.39
N LYS A 331 -10.19 -24.62 -16.58
CA LYS A 331 -10.82 -24.87 -17.90
C LYS A 331 -12.22 -24.24 -18.06
N SER A 332 -12.45 -23.11 -17.39
CA SER A 332 -13.79 -22.52 -17.29
C SER A 332 -13.87 -21.27 -18.16
N PRO A 333 -14.72 -21.27 -19.22
CA PRO A 333 -14.94 -20.09 -20.04
C PRO A 333 -15.72 -18.99 -19.28
N LYS A 334 -16.37 -19.35 -18.16
CA LYS A 334 -17.14 -18.41 -17.33
C LYS A 334 -16.21 -17.55 -16.46
N LYS A 335 -16.19 -16.24 -16.75
CA LYS A 335 -15.40 -15.24 -15.99
C LYS A 335 -15.60 -15.33 -14.47
N ALA A 336 -16.84 -15.53 -14.00
CA ALA A 336 -17.15 -15.59 -12.57
C ALA A 336 -16.38 -16.69 -11.80
N SER A 337 -16.19 -17.88 -12.40
CA SER A 337 -15.45 -18.98 -11.75
C SER A 337 -13.96 -18.64 -11.60
N SER A 338 -13.37 -18.06 -12.65
CA SER A 338 -11.97 -17.64 -12.64
C SER A 338 -11.69 -16.50 -11.65
N VAL A 339 -12.61 -15.55 -11.54
CA VAL A 339 -12.53 -14.46 -10.55
C VAL A 339 -12.62 -15.03 -9.13
N GLY A 340 -13.57 -15.93 -8.86
CA GLY A 340 -13.70 -16.58 -7.55
C GLY A 340 -12.44 -17.36 -7.15
N ALA A 341 -11.85 -18.11 -8.09
CA ALA A 341 -10.61 -18.85 -7.85
C ALA A 341 -9.41 -17.92 -7.62
N ALA A 342 -9.32 -16.81 -8.36
CA ALA A 342 -8.29 -15.80 -8.12
C ALA A 342 -8.42 -15.18 -6.73
N ILE A 343 -9.64 -14.80 -6.32
CA ILE A 343 -9.90 -14.25 -4.99
C ILE A 343 -9.49 -15.24 -3.90
N LEU A 344 -9.84 -16.53 -4.04
CA LEU A 344 -9.44 -17.56 -3.07
C LEU A 344 -7.91 -17.71 -2.99
N LEU A 345 -7.22 -17.76 -4.13
CA LEU A 345 -5.76 -17.86 -4.17
C LEU A 345 -5.09 -16.64 -3.51
N ILE A 346 -5.57 -15.44 -3.84
CA ILE A 346 -5.08 -14.17 -3.28
C ILE A 346 -5.34 -14.13 -1.77
N SER A 347 -6.55 -14.49 -1.35
CA SER A 347 -6.93 -14.53 0.08
C SER A 347 -6.07 -15.51 0.86
N ALA A 348 -5.85 -16.72 0.33
CA ALA A 348 -4.99 -17.72 0.96
C ALA A 348 -3.54 -17.21 1.12
N TYR A 349 -3.00 -16.53 0.11
CA TYR A 349 -1.67 -15.93 0.18
C TYR A 349 -1.58 -14.84 1.26
N TYR A 350 -2.53 -13.90 1.30
CA TYR A 350 -2.49 -12.81 2.29
C TYR A 350 -2.80 -13.29 3.71
N LEU A 351 -3.65 -14.32 3.88
CA LEU A 351 -3.85 -14.97 5.18
C LEU A 351 -2.56 -15.65 5.65
N SER A 352 -1.86 -16.37 4.77
CA SER A 352 -0.56 -16.97 5.09
C SER A 352 0.46 -15.90 5.48
N PHE A 353 0.52 -14.79 4.74
CA PHE A 353 1.39 -13.66 5.04
C PHE A 353 1.07 -12.98 6.38
N SER A 354 -0.21 -12.75 6.68
CA SER A 354 -0.68 -12.18 7.95
C SER A 354 -0.31 -13.09 9.13
N LEU A 355 -0.58 -14.39 9.04
CA LEU A 355 -0.23 -15.36 10.07
C LEU A 355 1.28 -15.39 10.34
N CYS A 356 2.10 -15.47 9.29
CA CYS A 356 3.56 -15.47 9.45
C CYS A 356 4.07 -14.17 10.08
N SER A 357 3.50 -13.02 9.68
CA SER A 357 3.86 -11.71 10.24
C SER A 357 3.54 -11.63 11.73
N HIS A 358 2.35 -12.07 12.15
CA HIS A 358 1.98 -12.11 13.57
C HIS A 358 2.84 -13.10 14.38
N MET A 359 3.26 -14.22 13.80
CA MET A 359 4.20 -15.15 14.44
C MET A 359 5.59 -14.52 14.64
N ALA A 360 6.03 -13.64 13.74
CA ALA A 360 7.28 -12.90 13.90
C ALA A 360 7.15 -11.77 14.95
N GLU A 361 6.02 -11.06 14.99
CA GLU A 361 5.76 -10.04 16.02
C GLU A 361 5.74 -10.63 17.44
N SER A 362 5.20 -11.84 17.59
CA SER A 362 5.19 -12.59 18.85
C SER A 362 6.53 -13.26 19.19
N GLY A 363 7.55 -13.12 18.33
CA GLY A 363 8.91 -13.61 18.56
C GLY A 363 9.13 -15.10 18.29
N PHE A 364 8.16 -15.83 17.73
CA PHE A 364 8.32 -17.25 17.38
C PHE A 364 9.20 -17.46 16.15
N LEU A 365 9.19 -16.52 15.20
CA LEU A 365 9.96 -16.59 13.96
C LEU A 365 10.83 -15.34 13.79
N ALA A 366 12.02 -15.53 13.23
CA ALA A 366 12.83 -14.39 12.80
C ALA A 366 12.08 -13.60 11.70
N PRO A 367 12.03 -12.26 11.78
CA PRO A 367 11.32 -11.43 10.80
C PRO A 367 11.77 -11.67 9.36
N SER A 368 13.05 -11.97 9.15
CA SER A 368 13.61 -12.29 7.83
C SER A 368 13.08 -13.60 7.23
N ILE A 369 12.70 -14.57 8.06
CA ILE A 369 12.17 -15.86 7.59
C ILE A 369 10.66 -15.75 7.39
N ALA A 370 9.95 -15.22 8.38
CA ALA A 370 8.49 -15.14 8.39
C ALA A 370 7.91 -14.49 7.14
N VAL A 371 8.52 -13.38 6.72
CA VAL A 371 8.07 -12.59 5.57
C VAL A 371 8.23 -13.34 4.23
N TRP A 372 9.19 -14.28 4.12
CA TRP A 372 9.47 -15.02 2.89
C TRP A 372 8.74 -16.35 2.78
N ILE A 373 8.24 -16.91 3.89
CA ILE A 373 7.53 -18.20 3.91
C ILE A 373 6.39 -18.26 2.86
N PRO A 374 5.48 -17.28 2.77
CA PRO A 374 4.38 -17.34 1.80
C PRO A 374 4.87 -17.40 0.33
N ASN A 375 5.95 -16.68 0.03
CA ASN A 375 6.56 -16.67 -1.30
C ASN A 375 7.19 -18.02 -1.64
N ILE A 376 7.91 -18.61 -0.69
CA ILE A 376 8.54 -19.92 -0.85
C ILE A 376 7.45 -20.99 -1.06
N LEU A 377 6.37 -20.95 -0.29
CA LEU A 377 5.23 -21.86 -0.44
C LEU A 377 4.58 -21.72 -1.83
N CYS A 378 4.35 -20.49 -2.31
CA CYS A 378 3.84 -20.26 -3.66
C CYS A 378 4.81 -20.78 -4.73
N ALA A 379 6.11 -20.48 -4.61
CA ALA A 379 7.12 -20.91 -5.56
C ALA A 379 7.22 -22.45 -5.63
N LEU A 380 7.15 -23.13 -4.48
CA LEU A 380 7.15 -24.58 -4.39
C LEU A 380 5.88 -25.18 -5.01
N GLY A 381 4.72 -24.58 -4.76
CA GLY A 381 3.47 -24.97 -5.41
C GLY A 381 3.50 -24.83 -6.93
N VAL A 382 4.14 -23.77 -7.45
CA VAL A 382 4.37 -23.58 -8.89
C VAL A 382 5.30 -24.66 -9.45
N LEU A 383 6.38 -24.98 -8.74
CA LEU A 383 7.36 -25.99 -9.17
C LEU A 383 6.75 -27.40 -9.19
N LEU A 384 5.92 -27.75 -8.21
CA LEU A 384 5.21 -29.03 -8.17
C LEU A 384 4.14 -29.17 -9.27
N ALA A 385 3.68 -28.06 -9.84
CA ALA A 385 2.62 -28.05 -10.85
C ALA A 385 3.16 -27.99 -12.30
N LEU A 386 4.48 -27.85 -12.48
CA LEU A 386 5.21 -27.75 -13.75
C LEU A 386 5.69 -29.12 -14.27
#